data_AF-G1UZ34-F1
#
_entry.id   AF-G1UZ34-F1
#
_cell.length_a   1.000
_cell.length_b   1.000
_cell.length_c   1.000
_cell.angle_alpha   90.00
_cell.angle_beta   90.00
_cell.angle_gamma   90.00
#
_symmetry.space_group_name_H-M   'P 1'
#
loop_
_entity.id
_entity.type
_entity.pdbx_description
1 polymer ?
#
loop_
_entity_poly.entity_id
_entity_poly.type
_entity_poly.pdbx_seq_one_letter_code
_entity_poly.pdbx_strand_id
1 'polypeptide(L)'
;MSSHDPQLRQIRASAGSGKTYELTTSFLKHLSGAAEAGGGSFSGCSAVHSGPHGWPEILAVTFTNRAAAEMQERIIGRLKDTALGTGKPAPGWTREQARRWVGIILRRYGALNVRTIDSLLHLIVRLTALELDLPPDFEP
;
A
#
# COMPACT_ATOMS: atom_id res chain seq x y z
N MET A 1 24.32 -2.38 8.16
CA MET A 1 23.20 -2.57 7.22
C MET A 1 22.57 -3.91 7.58
N SER A 2 21.44 -3.90 8.30
CA SER A 2 20.78 -5.14 8.69
C SER A 2 20.15 -5.74 7.43
N SER A 3 20.72 -6.84 6.94
CA SER A 3 20.16 -7.60 5.84
C SER A 3 18.83 -8.19 6.30
N HIS A 4 17.72 -7.57 5.90
CA HIS A 4 16.41 -8.17 6.10
C HIS A 4 16.28 -9.27 5.05
N ASP A 5 16.48 -10.51 5.48
CA ASP A 5 16.18 -11.68 4.67
C ASP A 5 14.72 -11.62 4.19
N PRO A 6 14.41 -12.02 2.94
CA PRO A 6 13.05 -12.03 2.44
C PRO A 6 12.20 -12.94 3.33
N GLN A 7 11.27 -12.35 4.07
CA GLN A 7 10.37 -13.08 4.97
C GLN A 7 9.12 -13.54 4.23
N LEU A 8 8.96 -14.86 4.10
CA LEU A 8 7.69 -15.46 3.67
C LEU A 8 6.84 -15.81 4.91
N ARG A 9 5.72 -15.13 5.10
CA ARG A 9 4.74 -15.43 6.16
C ARG A 9 3.43 -15.92 5.55
N GLN A 10 3.10 -17.20 5.76
CA GLN A 10 1.80 -17.75 5.38
C GLN A 10 0.80 -17.60 6.54
N ILE A 11 -0.33 -16.93 6.31
CA ILE A 11 -1.43 -16.83 7.26
C ILE A 11 -2.56 -17.74 6.79
N ARG A 12 -2.84 -18.82 7.55
CA ARG A 12 -3.98 -19.72 7.32
C ARG A 12 -5.15 -19.27 8.18
N ALA A 13 -6.33 -19.14 7.58
CA ALA A 13 -7.45 -18.53 8.28
C ALA A 13 -8.82 -18.96 7.70
N SER A 14 -9.68 -19.50 8.55
CA SER A 14 -11.03 -19.98 8.23
C SER A 14 -12.01 -18.85 7.95
N ALA A 15 -13.22 -19.15 7.46
CA ALA A 15 -14.29 -18.15 7.36
C ALA A 15 -14.55 -17.48 8.73
N GLY A 16 -14.74 -16.15 8.74
CA GLY A 16 -15.00 -15.40 9.98
C GLY A 16 -13.80 -15.15 10.91
N SER A 17 -12.63 -15.72 10.65
CA SER A 17 -11.44 -15.61 11.54
C SER A 17 -10.70 -14.25 11.52
N GLY A 18 -11.22 -13.24 10.82
CA GLY A 18 -10.60 -11.91 10.81
C GLY A 18 -9.43 -11.72 9.82
N LYS A 19 -9.33 -12.54 8.76
CA LYS A 19 -8.33 -12.39 7.66
C LYS A 19 -8.11 -10.95 7.22
N THR A 20 -9.19 -10.28 6.86
CA THR A 20 -9.15 -8.92 6.33
C THR A 20 -8.65 -7.94 7.38
N TYR A 21 -8.99 -8.15 8.65
CA TYR A 21 -8.49 -7.34 9.76
C TYR A 21 -6.98 -7.51 9.96
N GLU A 22 -6.47 -8.74 9.92
CA GLU A 22 -5.03 -9.03 10.02
C GLU A 22 -4.26 -8.41 8.84
N LEU A 23 -4.73 -8.58 7.60
CA LEU A 23 -4.08 -8.00 6.42
C LEU A 23 -4.07 -6.47 6.46
N THR A 24 -5.19 -5.85 6.87
CA THR A 24 -5.26 -4.38 7.04
C THR A 24 -4.28 -3.91 8.12
N THR A 25 -4.18 -4.63 9.23
CA THR A 25 -3.25 -4.30 10.33
C THR A 25 -1.79 -4.47 9.88
N SER A 26 -1.48 -5.52 9.12
CA SER A 26 -0.16 -5.72 8.52
C SER A 26 0.20 -4.59 7.57
N PHE A 27 -0.72 -4.17 6.70
CA PHE A 27 -0.50 -3.04 5.78
C PHE A 27 -0.18 -1.76 6.55
N LEU A 28 -0.98 -1.43 7.57
CA LEU A 28 -0.76 -0.24 8.41
C LEU A 28 0.57 -0.30 9.19
N LYS A 29 1.04 -1.50 9.55
CA LYS A 29 2.37 -1.68 10.16
C LYS A 29 3.51 -1.38 9.18
N HIS A 30 3.38 -1.77 7.91
CA HIS A 30 4.38 -1.41 6.90
C HIS A 30 4.33 0.08 6.56
N LEU A 31 3.12 0.65 6.50
CA LEU A 31 2.91 2.06 6.21
C LEU A 31 3.52 2.98 7.27
N SER A 32 3.47 2.61 8.56
CA SER A 32 4.00 3.46 9.63
C SER A 32 5.52 3.65 9.58
N GLY A 33 6.24 2.71 8.95
CA GLY A 33 7.70 2.80 8.73
C GLY A 33 8.10 3.34 7.36
N ALA A 34 7.14 3.63 6.48
CA ALA A 34 7.43 4.02 5.10
C ALA A 34 7.82 5.50 4.96
N ALA A 35 8.69 5.80 4.00
CA ALA A 35 9.02 7.17 3.65
C ALA A 35 7.87 7.83 2.86
N GLU A 36 7.57 9.09 3.17
CA GLU A 36 6.56 9.88 2.46
C GLU A 36 7.01 10.24 1.04
N ALA A 37 8.33 10.39 0.85
CA ALA A 37 8.98 10.82 -0.37
C ALA A 37 9.06 9.67 -1.40
N GLY A 38 7.91 9.27 -1.94
CA GLY A 38 7.82 8.55 -3.22
C GLY A 38 7.39 9.51 -4.35
N GLY A 39 7.80 10.77 -4.29
CA GLY A 39 7.19 11.88 -5.01
C GLY A 39 8.20 12.81 -5.68
N GLY A 40 8.95 12.28 -6.64
CA GLY A 40 9.69 13.07 -7.60
C GLY A 40 9.97 12.21 -8.83
N SER A 41 9.49 12.64 -10.00
CA SER A 41 9.77 11.99 -11.29
C SER A 41 11.24 12.10 -11.72
N PHE A 42 12.08 12.75 -10.91
CA PHE A 42 13.52 12.89 -11.10
C PHE A 42 14.21 12.86 -9.73
N SER A 43 14.67 11.69 -9.31
CA SER A 43 15.50 11.52 -8.11
C SER A 43 16.95 11.90 -8.43
N GLY A 44 17.18 13.18 -8.74
CA GLY A 44 18.54 13.73 -8.92
C GLY A 44 19.03 14.47 -7.69
N CYS A 45 18.14 15.17 -6.99
CA CYS A 45 18.50 16.00 -5.84
C CYS A 45 17.39 15.95 -4.79
N SER A 46 17.78 15.57 -3.58
CA SER A 46 16.98 15.59 -2.34
C SER A 46 16.17 14.33 -2.06
N ALA A 47 16.66 13.55 -1.10
CA ALA A 47 15.77 12.95 -0.12
C ALA A 47 16.55 12.71 1.17
N VAL A 48 16.19 13.47 2.20
CA VAL A 48 16.34 13.03 3.59
C VAL A 48 15.49 11.77 3.71
N HIS A 49 16.13 10.60 3.76
CA HIS A 49 15.45 9.30 3.75
C HIS A 49 14.82 9.06 5.13
N SER A 50 13.51 9.28 5.26
CA SER A 50 12.76 9.01 6.49
C SER A 50 12.24 7.57 6.61
N GLY A 51 12.69 6.63 5.76
CA GLY A 51 12.27 5.22 5.79
C GLY A 51 13.01 4.36 4.75
N PRO A 52 12.96 3.02 4.87
CA PRO A 52 13.69 2.08 3.99
C PRO A 52 13.08 1.94 2.59
N HIS A 53 11.81 2.28 2.42
CA HIS A 53 11.07 2.20 1.15
C HIS A 53 10.02 3.32 1.09
N GLY A 54 9.68 3.78 -0.11
CA GLY A 54 8.55 4.69 -0.33
C GLY A 54 7.22 4.00 -0.06
N TRP A 55 6.24 4.72 0.47
CA TRP A 55 4.92 4.12 0.73
C TRP A 55 4.18 3.54 -0.51
N PRO A 56 4.38 4.02 -1.76
CA PRO A 56 3.75 3.40 -2.94
C PRO A 56 4.32 2.01 -3.27
N GLU A 57 5.47 1.65 -2.69
CA GLU A 57 6.10 0.34 -2.87
C GLU A 57 5.40 -0.76 -2.05
N ILE A 58 4.55 -0.40 -1.07
CA ILE A 58 3.75 -1.38 -0.31
C ILE A 58 2.60 -1.87 -1.18
N LEU A 59 2.76 -3.04 -1.78
CA LEU A 59 1.76 -3.67 -2.65
C LEU A 59 0.86 -4.63 -1.88
N ALA A 60 -0.46 -4.43 -1.98
CA ALA A 60 -1.47 -5.40 -1.58
C ALA A 60 -2.27 -5.86 -2.81
N VAL A 61 -2.43 -7.18 -2.95
CA VAL A 61 -3.06 -7.80 -4.12
C VAL A 61 -4.26 -8.62 -3.70
N THR A 62 -5.37 -8.50 -4.44
CA THR A 62 -6.61 -9.26 -4.21
C THR A 62 -7.14 -9.91 -5.49
N PHE A 63 -8.05 -10.87 -5.36
CA PHE A 63 -8.68 -11.52 -6.52
C PHE A 63 -9.79 -10.69 -7.18
N THR A 64 -10.46 -9.80 -6.44
CA THR A 64 -11.60 -9.04 -6.98
C THR A 64 -11.44 -7.55 -6.73
N ASN A 65 -12.01 -6.74 -7.62
CA ASN A 65 -12.05 -5.28 -7.49
C ASN A 65 -12.78 -4.86 -6.20
N ARG A 66 -13.86 -5.57 -5.84
CA ARG A 66 -14.60 -5.31 -4.61
C ARG A 66 -13.74 -5.53 -3.37
N ALA A 67 -12.91 -6.58 -3.35
CA ALA A 67 -11.99 -6.83 -2.23
C ALA A 67 -10.87 -5.77 -2.15
N ALA A 68 -10.35 -5.32 -3.29
CA ALA A 68 -9.38 -4.22 -3.32
C ALA A 68 -9.98 -2.93 -2.77
N ALA A 69 -11.16 -2.54 -3.26
CA ALA A 69 -11.88 -1.35 -2.79
C ALA A 69 -12.20 -1.43 -1.29
N GLU A 70 -12.74 -2.56 -0.83
CA GLU A 70 -13.02 -2.78 0.59
C GLU A 70 -11.75 -2.66 1.45
N MET A 71 -10.61 -3.18 0.98
CA MET A 71 -9.34 -3.06 1.69
C MET A 71 -8.85 -1.61 1.75
N GLN A 72 -8.96 -0.84 0.65
CA GLN A 72 -8.62 0.59 0.64
C GLN A 72 -9.48 1.38 1.63
N GLU A 73 -10.80 1.16 1.62
CA GLU A 73 -11.75 1.79 2.55
C GLU A 73 -11.39 1.48 4.00
N ARG A 74 -11.04 0.22 4.31
CA ARG A 74 -10.63 -0.17 5.67
C ARG A 74 -9.33 0.49 6.10
N ILE A 75 -8.32 0.57 5.24
CA ILE A 75 -7.05 1.23 5.54
C ILE A 75 -7.29 2.70 5.89
N ILE A 76 -8.03 3.42 5.03
CA ILE A 76 -8.31 4.84 5.20
C ILE A 76 -9.24 5.07 6.38
N GLY A 77 -10.27 4.24 6.53
CA GLY A 77 -11.21 4.28 7.65
C GLY A 77 -10.48 4.17 8.99
N ARG A 78 -9.59 3.19 9.16
CA ARG A 78 -8.81 3.04 10.40
C ARG A 78 -7.88 4.21 10.68
N LEU A 79 -7.27 4.80 9.66
CA LEU A 79 -6.45 6.00 9.83
C LEU A 79 -7.30 7.21 10.23
N LYS A 80 -8.47 7.39 9.60
CA LYS A 80 -9.42 8.46 9.96
C LYS A 80 -9.94 8.30 11.39
N ASP A 81 -10.35 7.10 11.75
CA ASP A 81 -10.81 6.73 13.09
C ASP A 81 -9.75 7.05 14.14
N THR A 82 -8.49 6.69 13.87
CA THR A 82 -7.36 7.02 14.74
C THR A 82 -7.12 8.53 14.81
N ALA A 83 -7.14 9.23 13.68
CA ALA A 83 -6.90 10.67 13.59
C ALA A 83 -7.95 11.51 14.33
N LEU A 84 -9.21 11.09 14.27
CA LEU A 84 -10.34 11.76 14.92
C LEU A 84 -10.57 11.25 16.35
N GLY A 85 -9.98 10.11 16.71
CA GLY A 85 -10.28 9.39 17.96
C GLY A 85 -11.69 8.84 18.01
N THR A 86 -12.25 8.54 16.85
CA THR A 86 -13.55 7.88 16.71
C THR A 86 -13.28 6.40 16.49
N GLY A 87 -13.73 5.52 17.39
CA GLY A 87 -13.53 4.07 17.25
C GLY A 87 -12.16 3.56 17.74
N LYS A 88 -11.78 2.36 17.27
CA LYS A 88 -10.59 1.65 17.75
C LYS A 88 -9.34 2.11 16.97
N PRO A 89 -8.32 2.69 17.64
CA PRO A 89 -7.13 3.17 16.96
C PRO A 89 -6.36 2.04 16.28
N ALA A 90 -5.67 2.38 15.19
CA ALA A 90 -4.69 1.51 14.57
C ALA A 90 -3.53 1.27 15.56
N PRO A 91 -3.16 0.00 15.84
CA PRO A 91 -2.09 -0.30 16.79
C PRO A 91 -0.78 0.36 16.38
N GLY A 92 -0.13 1.08 17.31
CA GLY A 92 1.14 1.76 17.06
C GLY A 92 1.05 3.10 16.33
N TRP A 93 -0.16 3.65 16.16
CA TRP A 93 -0.39 4.95 15.51
C TRP A 93 -0.82 6.02 16.52
N THR A 94 -0.15 7.18 16.48
CA THR A 94 -0.64 8.39 17.14
C THR A 94 -1.70 9.10 16.30
N ARG A 95 -2.49 9.99 16.91
CA ARG A 95 -3.53 10.77 16.21
C ARG A 95 -2.91 11.68 15.15
N GLU A 96 -1.78 12.29 15.47
CA GLU A 96 -1.04 13.23 14.63
C GLU A 96 -0.46 12.50 13.41
N GLN A 97 0.16 11.34 13.62
CA GLN A 97 0.64 10.49 12.52
C GLN A 97 -0.49 10.04 11.61
N ALA A 98 -1.60 9.56 12.20
CA ALA A 98 -2.75 9.12 11.42
C ALA A 98 -3.34 10.27 10.59
N ARG A 99 -3.51 11.46 11.19
CA ARG A 99 -4.01 12.67 10.49
C ARG A 99 -3.10 13.06 9.33
N ARG A 100 -1.78 13.01 9.53
CA ARG A 100 -0.77 13.29 8.50
C ARG A 100 -0.89 12.30 7.33
N TRP A 101 -0.93 11.01 7.62
CA TRP A 101 -1.03 9.95 6.61
C TRP A 101 -2.35 9.94 5.84
N VAL A 102 -3.48 10.25 6.49
CA VAL A 102 -4.75 10.48 5.78
C VAL A 102 -4.57 11.59 4.74
N GLY A 103 -3.96 12.71 5.12
CA GLY A 103 -3.70 13.81 4.19
C GLY A 103 -2.77 13.42 3.03
N ILE A 104 -1.73 12.64 3.30
CA ILE A 104 -0.79 12.16 2.28
C ILE A 104 -1.50 11.25 1.26
N ILE A 105 -2.24 10.25 1.76
CA ILE A 105 -2.94 9.28 0.93
C ILE A 105 -4.00 9.98 0.08
N LEU A 106 -4.81 10.87 0.67
CA LEU A 106 -5.88 11.55 -0.08
C LEU A 106 -5.35 12.47 -1.20
N ARG A 107 -4.18 13.09 -1.03
CA ARG A 107 -3.54 13.88 -2.10
C ARG A 107 -3.05 13.02 -3.27
N ARG A 108 -2.73 11.75 -3.02
CA ARG A 108 -2.18 10.81 -4.01
C ARG A 108 -2.89 9.47 -3.91
N TYR A 109 -4.22 9.46 -3.96
CA TYR A 109 -5.01 8.26 -3.69
C TYR A 109 -4.62 7.09 -4.59
N GLY A 110 -4.36 7.35 -5.89
CA GLY A 110 -3.93 6.32 -6.84
C GLY A 110 -2.56 5.70 -6.55
N ALA A 111 -1.74 6.30 -5.66
CA ALA A 111 -0.49 5.71 -5.20
C ALA A 111 -0.69 4.72 -4.03
N LEU A 112 -1.90 4.63 -3.45
CA LEU A 112 -2.25 3.56 -2.52
C LEU A 112 -2.34 2.24 -3.28
N ASN A 113 -1.26 1.46 -3.20
CA ASN A 113 -1.02 0.33 -4.08
C ASN A 113 -1.77 -0.95 -3.62
N VAL A 114 -3.10 -0.85 -3.58
CA VAL A 114 -4.03 -1.94 -3.30
C VAL A 114 -4.83 -2.21 -4.58
N ARG A 115 -4.59 -3.35 -5.23
CA ARG A 115 -5.13 -3.66 -6.56
C ARG A 115 -5.44 -5.14 -6.76
N THR A 116 -6.03 -5.50 -7.89
CA THR A 116 -6.23 -6.91 -8.24
C THR A 116 -4.99 -7.56 -8.83
N ILE A 117 -4.97 -8.90 -8.85
CA ILE A 117 -3.96 -9.69 -9.58
C ILE A 117 -3.92 -9.24 -11.04
N ASP A 118 -5.08 -9.14 -11.70
CA ASP A 118 -5.16 -8.73 -13.11
C ASP A 118 -4.60 -7.33 -13.34
N SER A 119 -4.92 -6.37 -12.46
CA SER A 119 -4.39 -5.00 -12.54
C SER A 119 -2.87 -4.93 -12.34
N LEU A 120 -2.32 -5.85 -11.53
CA LEU A 120 -0.87 -5.96 -11.36
C LEU A 120 -0.22 -6.56 -12.61
N LEU A 121 -0.76 -7.66 -13.12
CA LEU A 121 -0.24 -8.33 -14.31
C LEU A 121 -0.31 -7.41 -15.54
N HIS A 122 -1.42 -6.70 -15.72
CA HIS A 122 -1.57 -5.67 -16.75
C HIS A 122 -0.48 -4.59 -16.65
N LEU A 123 -0.18 -4.12 -15.43
CA LEU A 123 0.91 -3.16 -15.22
C LEU A 123 2.27 -3.77 -15.61
N ILE A 124 2.55 -5.01 -15.20
CA ILE A 124 3.82 -5.68 -15.52
C ILE A 124 3.97 -5.80 -17.05
N VAL A 125 2.96 -6.31 -17.74
CA VAL A 125 2.96 -6.44 -19.20
C VAL A 125 3.18 -5.10 -19.89
N ARG A 126 2.49 -4.04 -19.45
CA ARG A 126 2.70 -2.69 -20.00
C ARG A 126 4.11 -2.16 -19.79
N LEU A 127 4.70 -2.42 -18.62
CA LEU A 127 6.06 -1.99 -18.32
C LEU A 127 7.11 -2.77 -19.13
N THR A 128 6.81 -4.01 -19.50
CA THR A 128 7.69 -4.87 -20.31
C THR A 128 7.22 -4.99 -21.76
N ALA A 129 6.34 -4.10 -22.24
CA ALA A 129 5.73 -4.23 -23.56
C ALA A 129 6.79 -4.29 -24.68
N LEU A 130 7.84 -3.46 -24.57
CA LEU A 130 8.96 -3.45 -25.51
C LEU A 130 9.73 -4.77 -25.52
N GLU A 131 9.92 -5.41 -24.35
CA GLU A 131 10.60 -6.71 -24.24
C GLU A 131 9.73 -7.85 -24.79
N LEU A 132 8.42 -7.68 -24.77
CA LEU A 132 7.43 -8.63 -25.28
C LEU A 132 7.06 -8.40 -26.76
N ASP A 133 7.71 -7.45 -27.44
CA ASP A 133 7.39 -7.03 -28.81
C ASP A 133 5.91 -6.60 -28.99
N LEU A 134 5.35 -5.99 -27.94
CA LEU A 134 3.99 -5.45 -27.94
C LEU A 134 4.00 -3.96 -28.28
N PRO A 135 2.97 -3.47 -29.01
CA PRO A 135 2.79 -2.04 -29.25
C PRO A 135 2.73 -1.24 -27.93
N PRO A 136 3.30 -0.01 -27.88
CA PRO A 136 3.26 0.84 -26.68
C PRO A 136 1.83 1.18 -26.19
N ASP A 137 0.86 1.13 -27.09
CA ASP A 137 -0.57 1.37 -26.89
C ASP A 137 -1.40 0.09 -26.74
N PHE A 138 -0.75 -1.07 -26.53
CA PHE A 138 -1.42 -2.34 -26.32
C PHE A 138 -2.41 -2.28 -25.14
N GLU A 139 -3.69 -2.55 -25.43
CA GLU A 139 -4.73 -2.84 -24.44
C GLU A 139 -5.04 -4.35 -24.44
N PRO A 140 -4.79 -5.09 -23.34
CA PRO A 140 -5.11 -6.50 -23.21
C PRO A 140 -6.59 -6.80 -22.94
#